data_AF-A0A6I1ML16-F1
#
_entry.id   AF-A0A6I1ML16-F1
#
_cell.length_a   1.000
_cell.length_b   1.000
_cell.length_c   1.000
_cell.angle_alpha   90.00
_cell.angle_beta   90.00
_cell.angle_gamma   90.00
#
_symmetry.space_group_name_H-M   'P 1'
#
loop_
_entity.id
_entity.type
_entity.pdbx_description
1 polymer ?
#
loop_
_entity_poly.entity_id
_entity_poly.type
_entity_poly.pdbx_seq_one_letter_code
_entity_poly.pdbx_strand_id
1 'polypeptide(L)'
;LKNDDAVSSEHRWFKQVVERLNRTFKSSYRVTCGYGSEDGALYGVSLWVAYYNFLRPHPYSYWKALNELEAFKNADNMPAKWQILISLGQQTILNMHEFNTT
;
A
#
# COMPACT_ATOMS: atom_id res chain seq x y z
N LEU A 1 6.26 -14.85 28.90
CA LEU A 1 6.48 -15.90 27.88
C LEU A 1 7.73 -15.56 27.07
N LYS A 2 8.85 -16.25 27.27
CA LYS A 2 9.93 -16.30 26.26
C LYS A 2 9.50 -17.37 25.26
N ASN A 3 9.08 -16.97 24.06
CA ASN A 3 8.89 -17.92 22.96
C ASN A 3 10.28 -18.36 22.51
N ASP A 4 10.76 -19.50 23.04
CA ASP A 4 12.08 -20.11 22.80
C ASP A 4 12.00 -21.28 21.79
N ASP A 5 11.07 -21.23 20.84
CA ASP A 5 11.09 -22.17 19.70
C ASP A 5 12.17 -21.72 18.69
N ALA A 6 12.95 -22.66 18.18
CA ALA A 6 13.99 -22.47 17.17
C ALA A 6 13.43 -21.74 15.93
N VAL A 7 12.21 -22.09 15.50
CA VAL A 7 11.53 -21.46 14.35
C VAL A 7 11.22 -19.99 14.63
N SER A 8 10.76 -19.68 15.84
CA SER A 8 10.48 -18.30 16.26
C SER A 8 11.74 -17.45 16.39
N SER A 9 12.88 -18.08 16.69
CA SER A 9 14.18 -17.43 16.80
C SER A 9 14.75 -17.09 15.43
N GLU A 10 14.67 -18.02 14.48
CA GLU A 10 15.12 -17.84 13.10
C GLU A 10 14.33 -16.74 12.37
N HIS A 11 13.01 -16.74 12.52
CA HIS A 11 12.12 -15.80 11.82
C HIS A 11 11.77 -14.55 12.63
N ARG A 12 12.46 -14.30 13.75
CA ARG A 12 12.17 -13.16 14.64
C ARG A 12 12.23 -11.81 13.91
N TRP A 13 13.12 -11.68 12.95
CA TRP A 13 13.28 -10.47 12.15
C TRP A 13 12.03 -10.19 11.29
N PHE A 14 11.41 -11.20 10.70
CA PHE A 14 10.16 -11.05 9.93
C PHE A 14 9.05 -10.50 10.82
N LYS A 15 8.89 -11.07 12.02
CA LYS A 15 7.91 -10.61 12.99
C LYS A 15 8.10 -9.14 13.33
N GLN A 16 9.34 -8.70 13.56
CA GLN A 16 9.64 -7.29 13.84
C GLN A 16 9.29 -6.37 12.66
N VAL A 17 9.56 -6.81 11.42
CA VAL A 17 9.18 -6.07 10.21
C VAL A 17 7.66 -5.91 10.12
N VAL A 18 6.92 -7.02 10.28
CA VAL A 18 5.44 -7.03 10.25
C VAL A 18 4.86 -6.16 11.37
N GLU A 19 5.39 -6.25 12.59
CA GLU A 19 4.95 -5.42 13.71
C GLU A 19 5.20 -3.93 13.47
N ARG A 20 6.35 -3.57 12.89
CA ARG A 20 6.68 -2.19 12.55
C ARG A 20 5.75 -1.65 11.47
N LEU A 21 5.46 -2.46 10.46
CA LEU A 21 4.48 -2.14 9.43
C LEU A 21 3.10 -1.91 10.06
N ASN A 22 2.64 -2.82 10.92
CA ASN A 22 1.34 -2.74 11.59
C ASN A 22 1.21 -1.53 12.51
N ARG A 23 2.28 -1.15 13.24
CA ARG A 23 2.29 0.11 14.01
C ARG A 23 2.15 1.33 13.11
N THR A 24 2.87 1.33 11.98
CA THR A 24 2.81 2.44 11.01
C THR A 24 1.44 2.53 10.35
N PHE A 25 0.85 1.38 9.98
CA PHE A 25 -0.53 1.27 9.52
C PHE A 25 -1.46 1.90 10.55
N LYS A 26 -1.56 1.36 11.77
CA LYS A 26 -2.46 1.86 12.82
C LYS A 26 -2.27 3.35 13.14
N SER A 27 -1.03 3.86 13.08
CA SER A 27 -0.74 5.28 13.36
C SER A 27 -1.15 6.22 12.24
N SER A 28 -1.04 5.80 10.97
CA SER A 28 -1.41 6.62 9.80
C SER A 28 -2.85 6.39 9.36
N TYR A 29 -3.43 5.29 9.83
CA TYR A 29 -4.79 4.86 9.59
C TYR A 29 -5.75 5.63 10.51
N ARG A 30 -6.63 6.46 9.90
CA ARG A 30 -7.77 7.08 10.59
C ARG A 30 -9.02 6.26 10.33
N VAL A 31 -9.59 5.68 11.38
CA VAL A 31 -10.83 4.87 11.37
C VAL A 31 -12.05 5.64 10.82
N THR A 32 -11.96 6.96 10.69
CA THR A 32 -13.08 7.84 10.33
C THR A 32 -13.50 7.80 8.85
N CYS A 33 -12.83 7.03 7.98
CA CYS A 33 -13.07 7.03 6.53
C CYS A 33 -13.80 5.77 6.03
N GLY A 34 -15.07 5.58 6.39
CA GLY A 34 -15.95 4.63 5.68
C GLY A 34 -15.97 3.18 6.17
N TYR A 35 -15.46 2.90 7.37
CA TYR A 35 -15.53 1.57 8.01
C TYR A 35 -16.93 1.17 8.53
N GLY A 36 -17.98 1.64 7.86
CA GLY A 36 -19.37 1.21 8.10
C GLY A 36 -19.79 0.00 7.26
N SER A 37 -18.94 -0.43 6.33
CA SER A 37 -19.14 -1.61 5.47
C SER A 37 -17.84 -2.38 5.24
N GLU A 38 -17.94 -3.66 4.88
CA GLU A 38 -16.78 -4.50 4.52
C GLU A 38 -16.02 -3.95 3.32
N ASP A 39 -16.73 -3.43 2.31
CA ASP A 39 -16.13 -2.81 1.13
C ASP A 39 -15.32 -1.56 1.49
N GLY A 40 -15.86 -0.71 2.38
CA GLY A 40 -15.15 0.48 2.85
C GLY A 40 -13.85 0.12 3.58
N ALA A 41 -13.86 -0.99 4.33
CA ALA A 41 -12.66 -1.51 4.96
C ALA A 41 -11.63 -1.99 3.94
N LEU A 42 -12.06 -2.73 2.92
CA LEU A 42 -11.20 -3.22 1.85
C LEU A 42 -10.57 -2.06 1.06
N TYR A 43 -11.37 -1.05 0.69
CA TYR A 43 -10.87 0.14 -0.01
C TYR A 43 -9.88 0.94 0.83
N GLY A 44 -10.16 1.11 2.13
CA GLY A 44 -9.26 1.80 3.05
C GLY A 44 -7.88 1.15 3.12
N VAL A 45 -7.83 -0.19 3.26
CA VAL A 45 -6.56 -0.94 3.26
C VAL A 45 -5.87 -0.82 1.89
N SER A 46 -6.61 -0.97 0.79
CA SER A 46 -6.07 -0.92 -0.57
C SER A 46 -5.43 0.44 -0.88
N LEU A 47 -6.12 1.53 -0.54
CA LEU A 47 -5.60 2.89 -0.67
C LEU A 47 -4.36 3.12 0.19
N TRP A 48 -4.36 2.60 1.42
CA TRP A 48 -3.20 2.72 2.31
C TRP A 48 -1.99 1.94 1.77
N VAL A 49 -2.19 0.74 1.24
CA VAL A 49 -1.13 -0.07 0.62
C VAL A 49 -0.55 0.64 -0.61
N ALA A 50 -1.43 1.21 -1.45
CA ALA A 50 -1.02 1.99 -2.62
C ALA A 50 -0.17 3.20 -2.19
N TYR A 51 -0.66 3.97 -1.21
CA TYR A 51 0.06 5.08 -0.63
C TYR A 51 1.42 4.67 -0.07
N TYR A 52 1.46 3.64 0.78
CA TYR A 52 2.68 3.24 1.50
C TYR A 52 3.78 2.76 0.55
N ASN A 53 3.44 1.99 -0.48
CA ASN A 53 4.43 1.37 -1.36
C ASN A 53 4.86 2.29 -2.50
N PHE A 54 3.94 3.03 -3.10
CA PHE A 54 4.17 3.72 -4.37
C PHE A 54 4.34 5.24 -4.23
N LEU A 55 3.85 5.83 -3.13
CA LEU A 55 3.74 7.29 -3.02
C LEU A 55 4.47 7.85 -1.80
N ARG A 56 4.49 7.11 -0.69
CA ARG A 56 5.08 7.56 0.56
C ARG A 56 6.61 7.52 0.45
N PRO A 57 7.31 8.64 0.69
CA PRO A 57 8.76 8.62 0.80
C PRO A 57 9.18 7.96 2.12
N HIS A 58 10.18 7.09 2.07
CA HIS A 58 10.70 6.40 3.26
C HIS A 58 12.12 6.87 3.61
N PRO A 59 12.41 7.14 4.90
CA PRO A 59 13.75 7.56 5.32
C PRO A 59 14.86 6.57 4.94
N TYR A 60 14.55 5.26 5.00
CA TYR A 60 15.50 4.20 4.66
C TYR A 60 15.75 4.03 3.15
N SER A 61 14.93 4.67 2.31
CA SER A 61 15.02 4.61 0.84
C SER A 61 15.49 5.95 0.25
N TYR A 62 16.29 6.73 0.99
CA TYR A 62 16.70 8.09 0.59
C TYR A 62 15.51 8.98 0.19
N TRP A 63 14.40 8.87 0.93
CA TRP A 63 13.14 9.59 0.67
C TRP A 63 12.46 9.23 -0.65
N LYS A 64 12.78 8.07 -1.23
CA LYS A 64 12.02 7.48 -2.33
C LYS A 64 10.90 6.58 -1.82
N ALA A 65 9.93 6.30 -2.70
CA ALA A 65 8.94 5.26 -2.46
C ALA A 65 9.62 3.88 -2.43
N LEU A 66 8.93 2.86 -1.89
CA LEU A 66 9.48 1.49 -1.91
C LEU A 66 9.46 0.90 -3.31
N ASN A 67 8.39 1.19 -4.07
CA ASN A 67 8.19 0.75 -5.44
C ASN A 67 8.08 1.96 -6.36
N GLU A 68 8.89 2.01 -7.41
CA GLU A 68 8.77 2.99 -8.48
C GLU A 68 8.08 2.35 -9.69
N LEU A 69 7.12 3.06 -10.27
CA LEU A 69 6.52 2.69 -11.55
C LEU A 69 7.15 3.54 -12.65
N GLU A 70 7.33 2.96 -13.84
CA GLU A 70 7.81 3.71 -14.99
C GLU A 70 6.90 4.91 -15.32
N ALA A 71 5.59 4.74 -15.13
CA ALA A 71 4.60 5.80 -15.30
C ALA A 71 4.86 7.02 -14.39
N PHE A 72 5.61 6.87 -13.28
CA PHE A 72 5.92 7.97 -12.36
C PHE A 72 7.18 8.76 -12.72
N LYS A 73 7.96 8.37 -13.74
CA LYS A 73 9.23 9.03 -14.08
C LYS A 73 9.10 10.54 -14.32
N ASN A 74 7.94 10.99 -14.81
CA ASN A 74 7.65 12.39 -15.10
C ASN A 74 6.77 13.07 -14.04
N ALA A 75 6.51 12.42 -12.91
CA ALA A 75 5.63 12.91 -11.86
C ALA A 75 6.41 13.16 -10.57
N ASP A 76 6.76 14.41 -10.33
CA ASP A 76 7.60 14.79 -9.19
C ASP A 76 6.85 14.81 -7.86
N ASN A 77 5.57 15.16 -7.89
CA ASN A 77 4.76 15.33 -6.67
C ASN A 77 3.73 14.20 -6.49
N MET A 78 3.35 13.98 -5.23
CA MET A 78 2.40 12.93 -4.84
C MET A 78 1.00 13.10 -5.48
N PRO A 79 0.42 14.31 -5.60
CA PRO A 79 -0.82 14.51 -6.34
C PRO A 79 -0.78 14.04 -7.81
N ALA A 80 0.30 14.34 -8.54
CA ALA A 80 0.45 13.90 -9.93
C ALA A 80 0.54 12.38 -10.04
N LYS A 81 1.26 11.73 -9.12
CA LYS A 81 1.34 10.26 -9.06
C LYS A 81 -0.04 9.63 -8.76
N TRP A 82 -0.88 10.26 -7.94
CA TRP A 82 -2.26 9.82 -7.73
C TRP A 82 -3.11 9.91 -8.99
N GLN A 83 -3.00 11.01 -9.75
CA GLN A 83 -3.74 11.15 -11.01
C GLN A 83 -3.39 10.04 -12.00
N ILE A 84 -2.12 9.66 -12.07
CA ILE A 84 -1.64 8.54 -12.89
C ILE A 84 -2.26 7.22 -12.42
N LEU A 85 -2.25 6.93 -11.11
CA LEU A 85 -2.87 5.72 -10.57
C LEU A 85 -4.37 5.64 -10.86
N ILE A 86 -5.08 6.77 -10.76
CA ILE A 86 -6.51 6.86 -11.08
C ILE A 86 -6.73 6.57 -12.57
N SER A 87 -5.92 7.16 -13.45
CA SER A 87 -6.00 6.94 -14.90
C SER A 87 -5.74 5.48 -15.28
N LEU A 88 -4.71 4.85 -14.70
CA LEU A 88 -4.41 3.43 -14.90
C LEU A 88 -5.57 2.54 -14.40
N GLY A 89 -6.16 2.89 -13.26
CA GLY A 89 -7.34 2.20 -12.73
C GLY A 89 -8.54 2.27 -13.68
N GLN A 90 -8.80 3.44 -14.26
CA GLN A 90 -9.86 3.63 -15.26
C GLN A 90 -9.62 2.80 -16.52
N GLN A 91 -8.39 2.81 -17.06
CA GLN A 91 -8.02 1.97 -18.21
C GLN A 91 -8.20 0.49 -17.91
N THR A 92 -7.82 0.04 -16.72
CA THR A 92 -7.99 -1.35 -16.29
C THR A 92 -9.46 -1.75 -16.25
N ILE A 93 -10.33 -0.87 -15.71
CA ILE A 93 -11.78 -1.11 -15.69
C ILE A 93 -12.35 -1.22 -17.10
N LEU A 94 -11.96 -0.31 -18.01
CA LEU A 94 -12.38 -0.36 -19.42
C LEU A 94 -11.98 -1.68 -20.09
N ASN A 95 -10.73 -2.11 -19.91
CA ASN A 95 -10.24 -3.37 -20.46
C ASN A 95 -10.99 -4.59 -19.91
N MET A 96 -11.37 -4.57 -18.62
CA MET A 96 -12.19 -5.62 -18.02
C MET A 96 -13.59 -5.68 -18.63
N HIS A 97 -14.18 -4.52 -18.93
CA HIS A 97 -15.47 -4.47 -19.62
C HIS A 97 -15.39 -5.03 -21.04
N GLU A 98 -14.37 -4.64 -21.82
CA GLU A 98 -14.16 -5.15 -23.18
C GLU A 98 -13.96 -6.67 -23.19
N PHE A 99 -13.14 -7.19 -22.27
CA PHE A 99 -12.90 -8.63 -22.14
C PHE A 99 -14.17 -9.41 -21.78
N ASN A 100 -15.01 -8.88 -20.88
CA ASN A 100 -16.27 -9.55 -20.48
C ASN A 100 -17.35 -9.50 -21.56
N THR A 101 -17.22 -8.62 -22.56
CA THR A 101 -18.14 -8.53 -23.71
C THR A 101 -17.73 -9.40 -24.90
N THR A 102 -16.53 -9.99 -24.86
CA THR A 102 -16.00 -10.87 -25.92
C THR A 102 -16.15 -12.33 -25.53
#